data_AF-A0A358ATS8-F1
#
_entry.id   AF-A0A358ATS8-F1
#
_cell.length_a   1.000
_cell.length_b   1.000
_cell.length_c   1.000
_cell.angle_alpha   90.00
_cell.angle_beta   90.00
_cell.angle_gamma   90.00
#
_symmetry.space_group_name_H-M   'P 1'
#
loop_
_entity.id
_entity.type
_entity.pdbx_description
1 polymer ?
#
loop_
_entity_poly.entity_id
_entity_poly.type
_entity_poly.pdbx_seq_one_letter_code
_entity_poly.pdbx_strand_id
1 'polypeptide(L)'
;MIEVSKLNGEKYFVNAEAIDFIETTPDTVLTLASGKKLLVLESPSVIIKRIVAYKQKIYLNLPGTLAEMLHEQSAEADRENAE
;
A
#
# COMPACT_ATOMS: atom_id res chain seq x y z
N MET A 1 -2.47 5.72 -7.97
CA MET A 1 -2.69 6.43 -6.68
C MET A 1 -2.90 5.40 -5.59
N ILE A 2 -2.33 5.60 -4.40
CA ILE A 2 -2.58 4.78 -3.20
C ILE A 2 -3.27 5.62 -2.14
N GLU A 3 -4.21 5.04 -1.40
CA GLU A 3 -4.80 5.67 -0.22
C GLU A 3 -3.79 5.66 0.93
N VAL A 4 -3.74 6.74 1.69
CA VAL A 4 -3.03 6.89 2.96
C VAL A 4 -3.89 7.76 3.88
N SER A 5 -3.60 7.76 5.17
CA SER A 5 -4.34 8.53 6.17
C SER A 5 -3.38 9.47 6.89
N LYS A 6 -3.70 10.77 6.93
CA LYS A 6 -2.97 11.72 7.78
C LYS A 6 -3.18 11.38 9.26
N LEU A 7 -2.38 11.96 10.14
CA LEU A 7 -2.49 11.74 11.59
C LEU A 7 -3.86 12.16 12.19
N ASN A 8 -4.59 13.06 11.53
CA ASN A 8 -5.95 13.45 11.92
C ASN A 8 -7.05 12.48 11.43
N GLY A 9 -6.68 11.36 10.78
CA GLY A 9 -7.60 10.38 10.23
C GLY A 9 -8.19 10.75 8.85
N GLU A 10 -7.84 11.91 8.30
CA GLU A 10 -8.29 12.30 6.95
C GLU A 10 -7.61 11.42 5.90
N LYS A 11 -8.41 10.84 5.02
CA LYS A 11 -7.93 10.05 3.89
C LYS A 11 -7.35 10.94 2.80
N TYR A 12 -6.24 10.50 2.23
CA TYR A 12 -5.54 11.20 1.17
C TYR A 12 -5.04 10.21 0.11
N PHE A 13 -5.00 10.63 -1.15
CA PHE A 13 -4.50 9.79 -2.24
C PHE A 13 -3.17 10.34 -2.74
N VAL A 14 -2.14 9.52 -2.67
CA VAL A 14 -0.78 9.87 -3.09
C VAL A 14 -0.40 9.14 -4.38
N ASN A 15 0.33 9.83 -5.24
CA ASN A 15 0.95 9.21 -6.40
C ASN A 15 2.08 8.29 -5.93
N ALA A 16 1.95 6.98 -6.16
CA ALA A 16 2.93 5.99 -5.72
C ALA A 16 4.27 6.16 -6.43
N GLU A 17 4.27 6.57 -7.70
CA GLU A 17 5.47 6.84 -8.50
C GLU A 17 6.25 8.06 -8.00
N ALA A 18 5.61 8.94 -7.22
CA ALA A 18 6.22 10.16 -6.73
C ALA A 18 6.85 9.99 -5.34
N ILE A 19 6.79 8.80 -4.73
CA ILE A 19 7.39 8.55 -3.40
C ILE A 19 8.86 8.18 -3.60
N ASP A 20 9.77 8.96 -3.01
CA ASP A 20 11.20 8.67 -3.02
C ASP A 20 11.61 7.77 -1.85
N PHE A 21 11.20 8.14 -0.63
CA PHE A 21 11.58 7.45 0.60
C PHE A 21 10.39 7.27 1.53
N ILE A 22 10.38 6.13 2.23
CA ILE A 22 9.46 5.81 3.32
C ILE A 22 10.32 5.62 4.56
N GLU A 23 10.12 6.46 5.56
CA GLU A 23 10.89 6.45 6.81
C GLU A 23 9.95 6.29 8.00
N THR A 24 10.42 5.68 9.10
CA THR A 24 9.66 5.57 10.35
C THR A 24 10.36 6.37 11.45
N THR A 25 9.77 7.49 11.86
CA THR A 25 10.26 8.38 12.93
C THR A 25 9.13 9.15 13.63
N PRO A 26 8.80 8.84 14.91
CA PRO A 26 8.23 7.55 15.32
C PRO A 26 7.05 7.09 14.45
N ASP A 27 6.39 8.03 13.76
CA ASP A 27 5.35 7.80 12.76
C ASP A 27 5.94 7.60 11.36
N THR A 28 5.13 7.18 10.39
CA THR A 28 5.62 6.99 9.02
C THR A 28 5.62 8.30 8.25
N VAL A 29 6.74 8.60 7.58
CA VAL A 29 6.91 9.78 6.73
C VAL A 29 7.13 9.33 5.29
N LEU A 30 6.33 9.89 4.37
CA LEU A 30 6.52 9.78 2.93
C LEU A 30 7.21 11.04 2.42
N THR A 31 8.40 10.91 1.87
CA THR A 31 9.06 11.99 1.13
C THR A 31 8.76 11.80 -0.35
N LEU A 32 8.16 12.81 -0.98
CA LEU A 32 7.86 12.80 -2.41
C LEU A 32 9.01 13.43 -3.23
N ALA A 33 9.09 13.11 -4.52
CA ALA A 33 10.02 13.68 -5.50
C ALA A 33 9.96 15.22 -5.59
N SER A 34 8.87 15.83 -5.11
CA SER A 34 8.73 17.28 -4.96
C SER A 34 9.45 17.86 -3.74
N GLY A 35 10.04 17.03 -2.87
CA GLY A 35 10.53 17.39 -1.54
C GLY A 35 9.44 17.49 -0.48
N LYS A 36 8.15 17.38 -0.85
CA LYS A 36 7.04 17.41 0.11
C LYS A 36 7.07 16.18 1.01
N LYS A 37 6.94 16.40 2.33
CA LYS A 37 6.84 15.33 3.33
C LYS A 37 5.40 15.17 3.81
N LEU A 38 4.94 13.94 3.93
CA LEU A 38 3.61 13.60 4.43
C LEU A 38 3.73 12.63 5.60
N LEU A 39 3.24 13.03 6.78
CA LEU A 39 3.07 12.10 7.90
C LEU A 39 1.78 11.31 7.72
N VAL A 40 1.89 10.00 7.86
CA VAL A 40 0.79 9.07 7.65
C VAL A 40 0.70 8.05 8.79
N LEU A 41 -0.51 7.53 9.02
CA LEU A 41 -0.79 6.54 10.05
C LEU A 41 -0.37 5.13 9.63
N GLU A 42 -0.29 4.85 8.33
CA GLU A 42 0.09 3.55 7.83
C GLU A 42 1.57 3.25 8.05
N SER A 43 1.88 2.01 8.43
CA SER A 43 3.26 1.53 8.49
C SER A 43 3.86 1.41 7.09
N PRO A 44 5.21 1.39 6.95
CA PRO A 44 5.86 1.18 5.67
C PRO A 44 5.40 -0.11 4.97
N SER A 45 5.17 -1.18 5.71
CA SER A 45 4.72 -2.47 5.16
C SER A 45 3.34 -2.38 4.50
N VAL A 46 2.39 -1.63 5.09
CA VAL A 46 1.08 -1.40 4.49
C VAL A 46 1.20 -0.58 3.21
N ILE A 47 2.02 0.47 3.23
CA ILE A 47 2.23 1.35 2.08
C ILE A 47 2.86 0.57 0.92
N ILE A 48 3.91 -0.21 1.18
CA ILE A 48 4.56 -1.06 0.18
C ILE A 48 3.57 -2.06 -0.43
N LYS A 49 2.75 -2.74 0.38
CA LYS A 49 1.70 -3.64 -0.13
C LYS A 49 0.74 -2.92 -1.06
N ARG A 50 0.29 -1.71 -0.72
CA ARG A 50 -0.60 -0.90 -1.58
C ARG A 50 0.08 -0.51 -2.90
N ILE A 51 1.37 -0.14 -2.87
CA ILE A 51 2.15 0.17 -4.09
C ILE A 51 2.26 -1.07 -4.99
N VAL A 52 2.59 -2.23 -4.43
CA VAL A 52 2.69 -3.49 -5.19
C VAL A 52 1.37 -3.84 -5.84
N ALA A 53 0.26 -3.82 -5.08
CA ALA A 53 -1.07 -4.12 -5.61
C ALA A 53 -1.46 -3.15 -6.75
N TYR A 54 -1.17 -1.86 -6.59
CA TYR A 54 -1.39 -0.86 -7.62
C TYR A 54 -0.55 -1.13 -8.88
N LYS A 55 0.75 -1.44 -8.75
CA LYS A 55 1.62 -1.78 -9.89
C LYS A 55 1.19 -3.07 -10.59
N GLN A 56 0.78 -4.09 -9.84
CA GLN A 56 0.26 -5.33 -10.40
C GLN A 56 -0.98 -5.08 -11.27
N LYS A 57 -1.91 -4.22 -10.81
CA LYS A 57 -3.08 -3.83 -11.60
C LYS A 57 -2.71 -3.11 -12.90
N ILE A 58 -1.62 -2.33 -12.92
CA ILE A 58 -1.15 -1.65 -14.13
C ILE A 58 -0.44 -2.62 -15.09
N TYR A 59 0.50 -3.42 -14.60
CA TYR A 59 1.44 -4.14 -15.47
C TYR A 59 1.02 -5.56 -15.82
N LEU A 60 0.24 -6.23 -14.97
CA LEU A 60 -0.14 -7.62 -15.22
C LEU A 60 -1.45 -7.72 -16.02
N ASN A 61 -2.12 -6.59 -16.27
CA ASN A 61 -3.44 -6.52 -16.92
C ASN A 61 -4.43 -7.57 -16.37
N LEU A 62 -4.26 -7.92 -15.10
CA LEU A 62 -5.10 -8.89 -14.43
C LEU A 62 -6.48 -8.25 -14.28
N PRO A 63 -7.57 -8.91 -14.74
CA PRO A 63 -8.90 -8.51 -14.37
C PRO A 63 -8.95 -8.36 -12.85
N GLY A 64 -9.56 -7.27 -12.34
CA GLY A 64 -9.56 -6.99 -10.90
C GLY A 64 -9.99 -8.19 -10.04
N THR A 65 -10.85 -9.03 -10.61
CA THR A 65 -11.32 -10.30 -10.06
C THR A 65 -10.21 -11.33 -9.81
N LEU A 66 -9.19 -11.46 -10.66
CA LEU A 66 -8.17 -12.51 -10.50
C LEU A 66 -7.19 -12.21 -9.35
N ALA A 67 -6.87 -10.92 -9.16
CA ALA A 67 -6.03 -10.50 -8.03
C ALA A 67 -6.75 -10.65 -6.69
N GLU A 68 -8.07 -10.44 -6.67
CA GLU A 68 -8.92 -10.68 -5.50
C GLU A 68 -9.03 -12.17 -5.17
N MET A 69 -9.21 -13.03 -6.19
CA MET A 69 -9.26 -14.49 -6.02
C MET A 69 -7.95 -15.09 -5.49
N LEU A 70 -6.78 -14.60 -5.94
CA LEU A 70 -5.48 -15.07 -5.43
C LEU A 70 -5.25 -14.67 -3.96
N HIS A 71 -5.79 -13.54 -3.54
CA HIS A 71 -5.74 -13.09 -2.14
C HIS A 71 -6.59 -14.00 -1.24
N GLU A 72 -7.79 -14.38 -1.69
CA GLU A 72 -8.69 -15.28 -0.97
C GLU A 72 -8.10 -16.69 -0.82
N GLN A 73 -7.52 -17.26 -1.89
CA GLN A 73 -6.91 -18.59 -1.83
C GLN A 73 -5.69 -18.66 -0.89
N SER A 74 -4.89 -17.60 -0.81
CA SER A 74 -3.78 -17.55 0.16
C SER A 74 -4.27 -17.50 1.61
N ALA A 75 -5.36 -16.77 1.88
CA ALA A 75 -5.93 -16.65 3.21
C ALA A 75 -6.66 -17.93 3.67
N GLU A 76 -7.23 -18.71 2.75
CA GLU A 76 -7.79 -20.03 3.04
C GLU A 76 -6.70 -21.08 3.27
N ALA A 77 -5.64 -21.10 2.46
CA ALA A 77 -4.52 -22.03 2.64
C ALA A 77 -3.76 -21.82 3.96
N ASP A 78 -3.66 -20.58 4.43
CA ASP A 78 -3.08 -20.26 5.74
C ASP A 78 -3.98 -20.73 6.90
N ARG A 79 -5.30 -20.80 6.70
CA ARG A 79 -6.25 -21.34 7.69
C ARG A 79 -6.24 -22.86 7.75
N GLU A 80 -6.20 -23.53 6.60
CA GLU A 80 -6.13 -25.00 6.55
C GLU A 80 -4.83 -25.56 7.13
N ASN A 81 -3.70 -24.86 7.00
CA ASN A 81 -2.42 -25.30 7.59
C ASN A 81 -2.28 -24.99 9.09
N ALA A 82 -3.23 -24.26 9.68
CA ALA A 82 -3.22 -23.91 11.10
C ALA A 82 -4.08 -24.86 11.96
N GLU A 83 -4.79 -25.81 11.34
CA GLU A 83 -5.47 -26.95 11.98
C GLU A 83 -4.59 -28.21 11.93
#